data_AF-A0A960ZXS0-F1
#
_entry.id   AF-A0A960ZXS0-F1
#
_cell.length_a   1.000
_cell.length_b   1.000
_cell.length_c   1.000
_cell.angle_alpha   90.00
_cell.angle_beta   90.00
_cell.angle_gamma   90.00
#
_symmetry.space_group_name_H-M   'P 1'
#
loop_
_entity.id
_entity.type
_entity.pdbx_description
1 polymer ?
#
loop_
_entity_poly.entity_id
_entity_poly.type
_entity_poly.pdbx_seq_one_letter_code
_entity_poly.pdbx_strand_id
1 'polypeptide(L)'
;MSERGIASRREADRLIEDGLVLVDGAIVSELGTRVHPHAKIILMPRAKAQLRSHVTIILNKPVGYVSNLPEKGYPPAIELITPENQWGDEPFDKSHLKHLAVAGRLDIDSKGLL
;
A
#
# COMPACT_ATOMS: atom_id res chain seq x y z
N MET A 1 -2.11 -10.95 -12.97
CA MET A 1 -1.47 -9.64 -12.66
C MET A 1 -0.45 -9.76 -11.54
N SER A 2 -0.83 -10.30 -10.38
CA SER A 2 0.09 -10.53 -9.25
C SER A 2 1.32 -11.36 -9.59
N GLU A 3 1.15 -12.50 -10.27
CA GLU A 3 2.26 -13.38 -10.68
C GLU A 3 3.24 -12.71 -11.67
N ARG A 4 2.78 -11.68 -12.38
CA ARG A 4 3.60 -10.91 -13.32
C ARG A 4 4.24 -9.67 -12.68
N GLY A 5 4.13 -9.52 -11.35
CA GLY A 5 4.68 -8.38 -10.61
C GLY A 5 4.05 -7.02 -10.94
N ILE A 6 2.86 -7.00 -11.56
CA ILE A 6 2.23 -5.75 -12.02
C ILE A 6 1.60 -4.98 -10.85
N ALA A 7 0.98 -5.69 -9.92
CA ALA A 7 0.28 -5.16 -8.75
C ALA A 7 0.06 -6.29 -7.75
N SER A 8 -0.16 -6.00 -6.47
CA SER A 8 -0.60 -7.01 -5.50
C SER A 8 -1.96 -7.59 -5.91
N ARG A 9 -2.35 -8.75 -5.36
CA ARG A 9 -3.65 -9.37 -5.67
C ARG A 9 -4.82 -8.41 -5.42
N ARG A 10 -4.81 -7.73 -4.26
CA ARG A 10 -5.87 -6.79 -3.87
C ARG A 10 -5.88 -5.52 -4.71
N GLU A 11 -4.71 -5.03 -5.11
CA GLU A 11 -4.61 -3.91 -6.06
C GLU A 11 -5.15 -4.32 -7.43
N ALA A 12 -4.77 -5.49 -7.93
CA ALA A 12 -5.27 -5.99 -9.20
C ALA A 12 -6.79 -6.08 -9.21
N ASP A 13 -7.39 -6.61 -8.14
CA ASP A 13 -8.85 -6.69 -8.01
C ASP A 13 -9.50 -5.29 -8.10
N ARG A 14 -9.01 -4.31 -7.33
CA ARG A 14 -9.53 -2.92 -7.38
C ARG A 14 -9.37 -2.28 -8.76
N LEU A 15 -8.21 -2.44 -9.38
CA LEU A 15 -7.93 -1.86 -10.70
C LEU A 15 -8.83 -2.44 -11.78
N ILE A 16 -9.14 -3.74 -11.68
CA ILE A 16 -10.10 -4.42 -12.57
C ILE A 16 -11.49 -3.84 -12.31
N GLU A 17 -11.99 -3.85 -11.08
CA GLU A 17 -13.31 -3.31 -10.73
C GLU A 17 -13.50 -1.85 -11.20
N ASP A 18 -12.45 -1.02 -11.08
CA ASP A 18 -12.45 0.38 -11.55
C ASP A 18 -12.40 0.51 -13.09
N GLY A 19 -12.31 -0.60 -13.83
CA GLY A 19 -12.24 -0.63 -15.30
C GLY A 19 -10.93 -0.05 -15.86
N LEU A 20 -9.85 -0.08 -15.07
CA LEU A 20 -8.57 0.55 -15.43
C LEU A 20 -7.56 -0.42 -16.05
N VAL A 21 -7.99 -1.64 -16.35
CA VAL A 21 -7.16 -2.72 -16.90
C VAL A 21 -7.67 -3.09 -18.28
N LEU A 22 -6.78 -3.09 -19.27
CA LEU A 22 -7.04 -3.64 -20.59
C LEU A 22 -6.30 -4.96 -20.76
N VAL A 23 -6.98 -5.95 -21.33
CA VAL A 23 -6.41 -7.24 -21.72
C VAL A 23 -6.64 -7.42 -23.21
N ASP A 24 -5.54 -7.53 -23.96
CA ASP A 24 -5.54 -7.64 -25.43
C ASP A 24 -6.37 -6.53 -26.13
N GLY A 25 -6.42 -5.35 -25.51
CA GLY A 25 -7.12 -4.16 -26.03
C GLY A 25 -8.56 -3.99 -25.54
N ALA A 26 -9.13 -4.95 -24.81
CA ALA A 26 -10.47 -4.84 -24.22
C ALA A 26 -10.39 -4.47 -22.74
N ILE A 27 -11.27 -3.58 -22.27
CA ILE A 27 -11.40 -3.26 -20.84
C ILE A 27 -11.96 -4.48 -20.11
N VAL A 28 -11.31 -4.88 -19.02
CA VAL A 28 -11.78 -5.95 -18.14
C VAL A 28 -12.16 -5.34 -16.80
N SER A 29 -13.40 -5.56 -16.39
CA SER A 29 -13.94 -5.07 -15.12
C SER A 29 -14.57 -6.15 -14.23
N GLU A 30 -14.53 -7.41 -14.66
CA GLU A 30 -15.06 -8.54 -13.90
C GLU A 30 -13.93 -9.26 -13.15
N LEU A 31 -14.10 -9.46 -11.85
CA LEU A 31 -13.13 -10.23 -11.06
C LEU A 31 -13.13 -11.71 -11.47
N GLY A 32 -11.95 -12.31 -11.50
CA GLY A 32 -11.80 -13.72 -11.85
C GLY A 32 -11.89 -14.03 -13.34
N THR A 33 -11.98 -13.02 -14.22
CA THR A 33 -11.83 -13.21 -15.67
C THR A 33 -10.55 -13.98 -15.97
N ARG A 34 -10.70 -15.14 -16.61
CA ARG A 34 -9.56 -15.96 -17.03
C ARG A 34 -8.97 -15.37 -18.31
N VAL A 35 -7.66 -15.14 -18.29
CA VAL A 35 -6.92 -14.57 -19.41
C VAL A 35 -5.84 -15.54 -19.85
N HIS A 36 -5.47 -15.48 -21.13
CA HIS A 36 -4.41 -16.34 -21.66
C HIS A 36 -3.07 -16.03 -20.96
N PRO A 37 -2.20 -17.03 -20.70
CA PRO A 37 -0.90 -16.83 -20.07
C PRO A 37 0.01 -15.82 -20.79
N HIS A 38 -0.23 -15.57 -22.09
CA HIS A 38 0.48 -14.59 -22.91
C HIS A 38 -0.34 -13.33 -23.27
N ALA A 39 -1.53 -13.17 -22.71
CA ALA A 39 -2.36 -11.99 -22.94
C ALA A 39 -1.62 -10.71 -22.57
N LYS A 40 -1.75 -9.66 -23.39
CA LYS A 40 -1.15 -8.35 -23.16
C LYS A 40 -1.99 -7.56 -22.18
N ILE A 41 -1.44 -7.29 -21.00
CA ILE A 41 -2.11 -6.50 -19.96
C ILE A 41 -1.58 -5.07 -20.01
N ILE A 42 -2.48 -4.09 -20.13
CA ILE A 42 -2.15 -2.67 -20.17
C ILE A 42 -2.93 -1.96 -19.07
N LEU A 43 -2.21 -1.20 -18.22
CA LEU A 43 -2.81 -0.33 -17.23
C LEU A 43 -3.07 1.05 -17.81
N MET A 44 -4.27 1.58 -17.59
CA MET A 44 -4.59 2.97 -17.90
C MET A 44 -3.69 3.94 -17.10
N PRO A 45 -3.48 5.18 -17.57
CA PRO A 45 -2.66 6.16 -16.85
C PRO A 45 -3.07 6.36 -15.38
N ARG A 46 -4.38 6.32 -15.10
CA ARG A 46 -4.93 6.43 -13.74
C ARG A 46 -4.54 5.25 -12.84
N ALA A 47 -4.57 4.01 -13.36
CA ALA A 47 -4.09 2.84 -12.63
C ALA A 47 -2.61 2.96 -12.27
N LYS A 48 -1.78 3.41 -13.22
CA LYS A 48 -0.35 3.63 -12.96
C LYS A 48 -0.12 4.72 -11.91
N ALA A 49 -0.94 5.77 -11.89
CA ALA A 49 -0.86 6.79 -10.86
C ALA A 49 -1.22 6.24 -9.46
N GLN A 50 -2.28 5.42 -9.36
CA GLN A 50 -2.66 4.76 -8.11
C GLN A 50 -1.57 3.81 -7.59
N LEU A 51 -0.92 3.04 -8.48
CA LEU A 51 0.17 2.15 -8.06
C LEU A 51 1.41 2.92 -7.59
N ARG A 52 1.67 4.11 -8.16
CA ARG A 52 2.82 4.95 -7.78
C ARG A 52 2.63 5.73 -6.48
N SER A 53 1.41 5.83 -5.95
CA SER A 53 1.16 6.51 -4.66
C SER A 53 1.49 5.65 -3.44
N HIS A 54 1.95 4.41 -3.63
CA HIS A 54 2.38 3.58 -2.52
C HIS A 54 3.76 3.98 -2.04
N VAL A 55 3.90 4.07 -0.72
CA VAL A 55 5.17 4.37 -0.05
C VAL A 55 5.52 3.25 0.93
N THR A 56 6.81 3.09 1.15
CA THR A 56 7.35 2.29 2.26
C THR A 56 7.97 3.24 3.25
N ILE A 57 7.51 3.19 4.50
CA ILE A 57 7.99 4.05 5.57
C ILE A 57 8.75 3.16 6.55
N ILE A 58 9.97 3.57 6.89
CA ILE A 58 10.77 2.94 7.91
C ILE A 58 10.66 3.79 9.17
N LEU A 59 10.23 3.21 10.27
CA LEU A 59 9.99 3.91 11.53
C LEU A 59 10.91 3.38 12.62
N ASN A 60 11.61 4.27 13.32
CA ASN A 60 12.22 3.92 14.60
C ASN A 60 11.18 4.12 15.72
N LYS A 61 10.41 3.07 16.03
CA LYS A 61 9.33 3.13 17.01
C LYS A 61 9.91 3.29 18.43
N PRO A 62 9.50 4.31 19.20
CA PRO A 62 9.83 4.42 20.62
C PRO A 62 8.95 3.50 21.48
N VAL A 63 9.31 3.40 22.77
CA VAL A 63 8.48 2.76 23.80
C VAL A 63 7.19 3.57 24.01
N GLY A 64 6.09 2.88 24.33
CA GLY A 64 4.78 3.49 24.65
C GLY A 64 3.79 3.56 23.49
N TYR A 65 4.18 3.07 22.30
CA TYR A 65 3.33 2.99 21.12
C TYR A 65 3.08 1.54 20.71
N VAL A 66 1.83 1.25 20.32
CA VAL A 66 1.47 -0.05 19.75
C VAL A 66 1.73 -0.05 18.24
N SER A 67 2.15 -1.20 17.69
CA SER A 67 2.51 -1.28 16.27
C SER A 67 1.30 -1.12 15.35
N ASN A 68 0.10 -1.55 15.74
CA ASN A 68 -1.10 -1.60 14.88
C ASN A 68 -2.22 -0.69 15.39
N LEU A 69 -3.47 -1.18 15.37
CA LEU A 69 -4.66 -0.45 15.82
C LEU A 69 -4.50 0.00 17.27
N PRO A 70 -5.13 1.13 17.65
CA PRO A 70 -5.14 1.60 19.03
C PRO A 70 -5.64 0.49 19.96
N GLU A 71 -4.82 0.13 20.95
CA GLU A 71 -5.25 -0.65 22.10
C GLU A 71 -5.58 0.31 23.25
N LYS A 72 -6.46 -0.09 24.18
CA LYS A 72 -6.98 0.82 25.21
C LYS A 72 -5.85 1.51 25.99
N GLY A 73 -5.67 2.80 25.74
CA GLY A 73 -4.75 3.68 26.47
C GLY A 73 -3.42 3.97 25.77
N TYR A 74 -3.15 3.39 24.60
CA TYR A 74 -1.85 3.55 23.92
C TYR A 74 -2.00 4.02 22.47
N PRO A 75 -1.27 5.08 22.06
CA PRO A 75 -1.31 5.56 20.69
C PRO A 75 -0.67 4.56 19.72
N PRO A 76 -1.20 4.43 18.50
CA PRO A 76 -0.61 3.63 17.45
C PRO A 76 0.63 4.30 16.84
N ALA A 77 1.59 3.50 16.39
CA ALA A 77 2.84 3.98 15.80
C ALA A 77 2.63 4.84 14.54
N ILE A 78 1.49 4.70 13.85
CA ILE A 78 1.14 5.53 12.69
C ILE A 78 1.01 7.02 13.03
N GLU A 79 0.70 7.38 14.29
CA GLU A 79 0.63 8.78 14.74
C GLU A 79 2.01 9.46 14.76
N LEU A 80 3.10 8.68 14.78
CA LEU A 80 4.46 9.20 14.69
C LEU A 80 4.85 9.59 13.26
N ILE A 81 4.07 9.21 12.26
CA ILE A 81 4.35 9.49 10.86
C ILE A 81 3.83 10.89 10.51
N THR A 82 4.67 11.88 10.79
CA THR A 82 4.38 13.29 10.53
C THR A 82 5.54 13.94 9.76
N PRO A 83 5.30 15.06 9.05
CA PRO A 83 6.37 15.80 8.37
C PRO A 83 7.52 16.20 9.31
N GLU A 84 7.21 16.50 10.57
CA GLU A 84 8.18 16.96 11.56
C GLU A 84 9.13 15.84 12.01
N ASN A 85 8.69 14.57 11.92
CA ASN A 85 9.49 13.39 12.26
C ASN A 85 10.22 12.78 11.04
N GLN A 86 10.07 13.38 9.86
CA GLN A 86 10.66 12.87 8.64
C GLN A 86 12.18 13.11 8.61
N TRP A 87 12.91 12.09 8.20
CA TRP A 87 14.32 12.20 7.85
C TRP A 87 14.49 12.04 6.32
N GLY A 88 15.06 13.05 5.66
CA GLY A 88 15.25 13.11 4.20
C GLY A 88 14.20 13.96 3.47
N ASP A 89 14.38 14.12 2.15
CA ASP A 89 13.66 15.14 1.35
C ASP A 89 12.51 14.57 0.48
N GLU A 90 12.11 13.32 0.70
CA GLU A 90 11.02 12.70 -0.07
C GLU A 90 9.68 13.41 0.18
N PRO A 91 8.82 13.58 -0.85
CA PRO A 91 7.54 14.23 -0.66
C PRO A 91 6.62 13.40 0.23
N PHE A 92 6.15 14.00 1.33
CA PHE A 92 5.14 13.42 2.19
C PHE A 92 3.75 13.97 1.87
N ASP A 93 2.81 13.07 1.60
CA ASP A 93 1.39 13.39 1.45
C ASP A 93 0.58 12.60 2.48
N LYS A 94 -0.41 13.22 3.12
CA LYS A 94 -1.26 12.54 4.12
C LYS A 94 -2.02 11.34 3.55
N SER A 95 -2.25 11.29 2.23
CA SER A 95 -2.84 10.14 1.56
C SER A 95 -1.99 8.87 1.68
N HIS A 96 -0.68 8.98 1.91
CA HIS A 96 0.22 7.86 2.17
C HIS A 96 -0.16 7.06 3.44
N LEU A 97 -0.84 7.69 4.40
CA LEU A 97 -1.29 7.02 5.62
C LEU A 97 -2.56 6.19 5.39
N LYS A 98 -3.28 6.40 4.28
CA LYS A 98 -4.49 5.64 3.96
C LYS A 98 -4.09 4.20 3.62
N HIS A 99 -4.68 3.24 4.34
CA HIS A 99 -4.42 1.81 4.15
C HIS A 99 -2.95 1.40 4.35
N LEU A 100 -2.17 2.18 5.13
CA LEU A 100 -0.83 1.78 5.50
C LEU A 100 -0.90 0.51 6.36
N ALA A 101 -0.16 -0.51 5.94
CA ALA A 101 -0.05 -1.77 6.66
C ALA A 101 1.32 -1.86 7.33
N VAL A 102 1.35 -2.42 8.53
CA VAL A 102 2.60 -2.59 9.30
C VAL A 102 3.19 -3.96 9.00
N ALA A 103 4.48 -3.99 8.68
CA ALA A 103 5.22 -5.20 8.37
C ALA A 103 5.95 -5.70 9.63
N GLY A 104 5.32 -6.61 10.36
CA GLY A 104 5.85 -7.12 11.63
C GLY A 104 5.20 -6.45 12.84
N ARG A 105 5.77 -6.70 14.03
CA ARG A 105 5.26 -6.18 15.31
C ARG A 105 6.41 -5.96 16.28
N LEU A 106 6.38 -4.83 16.96
CA LEU A 106 7.14 -4.56 18.18
C LEU A 106 6.17 -4.41 19.35
N ASP A 107 6.53 -5.00 20.49
CA ASP A 107 5.79 -4.84 21.73
C ASP A 107 5.83 -3.39 22.22
N ILE A 108 4.90 -3.07 23.11
CA ILE A 108 4.71 -1.71 23.60
C ILE A 108 5.93 -1.17 24.35
N ASP A 109 6.60 -2.04 25.10
CA ASP A 109 7.81 -1.79 25.87
C ASP A 109 9.10 -1.93 25.04
N SER A 110 8.97 -2.25 23.76
CA SER A 110 10.08 -2.39 22.81
C SER A 110 10.30 -1.12 21.98
N LYS A 111 11.56 -0.88 21.63
CA LYS A 111 11.99 0.14 20.68
C LYS A 111 12.71 -0.48 19.48
N GLY A 112 12.67 0.18 18.33
CA GLY A 112 13.50 -0.20 17.19
C GLY A 112 12.80 -0.06 15.85
N LEU A 113 13.35 -0.78 14.87
CA LEU A 113 12.88 -0.77 13.49
C LEU A 113 11.48 -1.38 13.37
N LEU A 114 10.55 -0.59 12.85
CA LEU A 114 9.22 -1.01 12.43
C LEU A 114 8.98 -0.59 10.97
#